data_AF-A0A3A8QF27-F1
#
_entry.id   AF-A0A3A8QF27-F1
#
_cell.length_a   1.000
_cell.length_b   1.000
_cell.length_c   1.000
_cell.angle_alpha   90.00
_cell.angle_beta   90.00
_cell.angle_gamma   90.00
#
_symmetry.space_group_name_H-M   'P 1'
#
loop_
_entity.id
_entity.type
_entity.pdbx_description
1 polymer ?
#
loop_
_entity_poly.entity_id
_entity_poly.type
_entity_poly.pdbx_seq_one_letter_code
_entity_poly.pdbx_strand_id
1 'polypeptide(L)'
;MRPMRGFNRGGGGFGGGFPGLDSMAAKLAVALVAFSALFLATQRGQGVLLLLNPRDVLSLRVWQPFTYAFVATDPLGIVFGGIIIWSIGGFLESTWGSRRLLMASVGITVLAGFITVLLSLVIPMASLYAGGTVMTTVLWVAYGLVIGRGQTNFWGIPLTGNWFAAIGAGFTLLRLLTAPAWQVLAPELISLVLVFAYVRGASPKRLMLQLQHWRLQRQLRDRSKHLRVVDRDRPPDRDQFLN
;
A
#
# COMPACT_ATOMS: atom_id res chain seq x y z
N MET A 1 17.91 -39.38 6.22
CA MET A 1 17.94 -38.13 7.00
C MET A 1 18.09 -36.97 6.02
N ARG A 2 17.10 -36.08 5.92
CA ARG A 2 17.11 -34.94 4.97
C ARG A 2 17.63 -33.70 5.71
N PRO A 3 18.61 -32.95 5.16
CA PRO A 3 19.13 -31.76 5.84
C PRO A 3 18.07 -30.64 5.82
N MET A 4 17.74 -30.14 7.01
CA MET A 4 16.89 -28.97 7.19
C MET A 4 17.63 -27.74 6.65
N ARG A 5 17.02 -27.04 5.68
CA ARG A 5 17.43 -25.70 5.28
C ARG A 5 17.22 -24.77 6.46
N GLY A 6 18.31 -24.33 7.09
CA GLY A 6 18.30 -23.27 8.07
C GLY A 6 17.78 -21.98 7.43
N PHE A 7 16.55 -21.60 7.78
CA PHE A 7 16.08 -20.24 7.61
C PHE A 7 16.88 -19.36 8.57
N ASN A 8 17.99 -18.81 8.07
CA ASN A 8 18.73 -17.77 8.76
C ASN A 8 17.87 -16.49 8.78
N ARG A 9 16.99 -16.39 9.78
CA ARG A 9 16.20 -15.21 10.10
C ARG A 9 17.07 -14.27 10.94
N GLY A 10 18.13 -13.76 10.32
CA GLY A 10 18.96 -12.67 10.86
C GLY A 10 18.21 -11.35 10.78
N GLY A 11 18.30 -10.57 11.86
CA GLY A 11 17.44 -9.42 12.17
C GLY A 11 17.33 -8.36 11.08
N GLY A 12 16.12 -7.78 11.00
CA GLY A 12 15.75 -6.62 10.19
C GLY A 12 16.37 -5.32 10.69
N GLY A 13 17.70 -5.28 10.68
CA GLY A 13 18.46 -4.03 10.71
C GLY A 13 18.71 -3.54 9.28
N PHE A 14 18.97 -2.24 9.19
CA PHE A 14 19.41 -1.47 8.02
C PHE A 14 20.79 -1.93 7.48
N GLY A 15 20.99 -3.26 7.32
CA GLY A 15 22.26 -3.91 6.98
C GLY A 15 22.13 -4.94 5.83
N GLY A 16 20.95 -5.07 5.23
CA GLY A 16 20.80 -5.73 3.94
C GLY A 16 21.04 -4.69 2.85
N GLY A 17 22.17 -4.84 2.13
CA GLY A 17 22.74 -3.91 1.15
C GLY A 17 21.78 -2.93 0.46
N PHE A 18 22.22 -1.68 0.35
CA PHE A 18 21.55 -0.65 -0.43
C PHE A 18 21.09 -1.21 -1.78
N PRO A 19 19.84 -0.96 -2.20
CA PRO A 19 19.36 -1.39 -3.49
C PRO A 19 20.29 -0.84 -4.57
N GLY A 20 20.80 -1.71 -5.43
CA GLY A 20 21.57 -1.29 -6.60
C GLY A 20 20.76 -0.27 -7.43
N LEU A 21 21.47 0.57 -8.20
CA LEU A 21 20.84 1.61 -9.04
C LEU A 21 19.87 1.03 -10.08
N ASP A 22 19.93 -0.28 -10.35
CA ASP A 22 19.02 -0.99 -11.24
C ASP A 22 17.65 -1.32 -10.61
N SER A 23 17.51 -1.16 -9.29
CA SER A 23 16.28 -1.43 -8.55
C SER A 23 15.11 -0.54 -9.00
N MET A 24 13.89 -1.07 -8.93
CA MET A 24 12.69 -0.29 -9.23
C MET A 24 12.54 0.88 -8.26
N ALA A 25 12.90 0.68 -6.98
CA ALA A 25 12.93 1.75 -5.99
C ALA A 25 13.84 2.91 -6.40
N ALA A 26 15.06 2.63 -6.86
CA ALA A 26 15.96 3.67 -7.37
C ALA A 26 15.36 4.39 -8.58
N LYS A 27 14.79 3.65 -9.54
CA LYS A 27 14.13 4.23 -10.72
C LYS A 27 12.96 5.15 -10.35
N LEU A 28 12.14 4.75 -9.36
CA LEU A 28 11.04 5.58 -8.85
C LEU A 28 11.54 6.84 -8.14
N ALA A 29 12.62 6.73 -7.35
CA ALA A 29 13.23 7.87 -6.68
C ALA A 29 13.81 8.86 -7.70
N VAL A 30 14.54 8.38 -8.71
CA VAL A 30 15.06 9.20 -9.81
C VAL A 30 13.92 9.83 -10.59
N ALA A 31 12.85 9.09 -10.88
CA ALA A 31 11.66 9.63 -11.54
C ALA A 31 11.03 10.76 -10.71
N LEU A 32 10.83 10.58 -9.40
CA LEU A 32 10.33 11.63 -8.52
C LEU A 32 11.22 12.89 -8.62
N VAL A 33 12.53 12.73 -8.48
CA VAL A 33 13.47 13.86 -8.51
C VAL A 33 13.47 14.54 -9.87
N ALA A 34 13.49 13.78 -10.97
CA ALA A 34 13.52 14.33 -12.32
C ALA A 34 12.23 15.09 -12.68
N PHE A 35 11.05 14.52 -12.39
CA PHE A 35 9.77 15.19 -12.64
C PHE A 35 9.58 16.41 -11.73
N SER A 36 10.05 16.35 -10.49
CA SER A 36 9.99 17.49 -9.58
C SER A 36 10.97 18.60 -9.97
N ALA A 37 12.16 18.25 -10.45
CA ALA A 37 13.13 19.21 -10.99
C ALA A 37 12.61 19.86 -12.27
N LEU A 38 11.99 19.08 -13.17
CA LEU A 38 11.32 19.58 -14.36
C LEU A 38 10.18 20.53 -13.98
N PHE A 39 9.37 20.17 -12.99
CA PHE A 39 8.33 21.02 -12.45
C PHE A 39 8.91 22.35 -11.95
N LEU A 40 9.93 22.32 -11.09
CA LEU A 40 10.62 23.50 -10.56
C LEU A 40 11.17 24.40 -11.68
N ALA A 41 11.79 23.82 -12.70
CA ALA A 41 12.32 24.55 -13.85
C ALA A 41 11.23 25.19 -14.72
N THR A 42 10.03 24.61 -14.75
CA THR A 42 8.91 25.04 -15.61
C THR A 42 7.76 25.72 -14.85
N GLN A 43 7.96 26.06 -13.56
CA GLN A 43 6.92 26.68 -12.72
C GLN A 43 6.36 27.99 -13.29
N ARG A 44 7.16 28.75 -14.05
CA ARG A 44 6.73 30.01 -14.66
C ARG A 44 5.91 29.84 -15.94
N GLY A 45 5.64 28.61 -16.37
CA GLY A 45 4.91 28.33 -17.60
C GLY A 45 4.09 27.03 -17.50
N GLN A 46 4.53 26.01 -18.22
CA GLN A 46 3.76 24.78 -18.41
C GLN A 46 3.84 23.76 -17.27
N GLY A 47 4.60 24.02 -16.20
CA GLY A 47 4.77 23.08 -15.08
C GLY A 47 3.46 22.68 -14.39
N VAL A 48 2.45 23.55 -14.44
CA VAL A 48 1.09 23.27 -13.92
C VAL A 48 0.44 22.06 -14.61
N LEU A 49 0.83 21.74 -15.85
CA LEU A 49 0.32 20.58 -16.59
C LEU A 49 0.73 19.23 -15.98
N LEU A 50 1.79 19.21 -15.18
CA LEU A 50 2.28 17.99 -14.51
C LEU A 50 1.52 17.70 -13.22
N LEU A 51 0.90 18.72 -12.63
CA LEU A 51 0.06 18.59 -11.44
C LEU A 51 -1.32 18.05 -11.82
N LEU A 52 -1.98 17.46 -10.84
CA LEU A 52 -3.35 16.98 -11.00
C LEU A 52 -4.31 18.15 -10.81
N ASN A 53 -5.04 18.51 -11.86
CA ASN A 53 -6.19 19.41 -11.78
C ASN A 53 -7.46 18.61 -12.13
N PRO A 54 -8.37 18.39 -11.17
CA PRO A 54 -9.57 17.59 -11.41
C PRO A 54 -10.41 18.07 -12.60
N ARG A 55 -10.47 19.38 -12.84
CA ARG A 55 -11.22 19.97 -13.96
C ARG A 55 -10.57 19.70 -15.31
N ASP A 56 -9.24 19.66 -15.36
CA ASP A 56 -8.48 19.43 -16.59
C ASP A 56 -8.47 17.95 -16.99
N VAL A 57 -8.52 17.03 -16.02
CA VAL A 57 -8.65 15.60 -16.31
C VAL A 57 -9.98 15.32 -17.02
N LEU A 58 -11.05 16.00 -16.61
CA LEU A 58 -12.37 15.91 -17.25
C LEU A 58 -12.37 16.49 -18.67
N SER A 59 -11.42 17.37 -19.01
CA SER A 59 -11.24 17.93 -20.36
C SER A 59 -10.18 17.19 -21.21
N LEU A 60 -10.06 15.87 -21.01
CA LEU A 60 -9.21 14.91 -21.74
C LEU A 60 -7.72 14.87 -21.34
N ARG A 61 -7.29 15.52 -20.24
CA ARG A 61 -5.91 15.40 -19.75
C ARG A 61 -5.69 14.17 -18.85
N VAL A 62 -5.91 12.99 -19.42
CA VAL A 62 -5.87 11.69 -18.70
C VAL A 62 -4.48 11.30 -18.18
N TRP A 63 -3.41 11.98 -18.61
CA TRP A 63 -2.05 11.73 -18.14
C TRP A 63 -1.73 12.38 -16.78
N GLN A 64 -2.49 13.40 -16.35
CA GLN A 64 -2.21 14.13 -15.11
C GLN A 64 -2.20 13.24 -13.85
N PRO A 65 -3.11 12.25 -13.67
CA PRO A 65 -3.04 11.30 -12.56
C PRO A 65 -1.76 10.45 -12.55
N PHE A 66 -1.05 10.32 -13.66
CA PHE A 66 0.21 9.59 -13.72
C PHE A 66 1.40 10.51 -13.44
N THR A 67 1.42 11.71 -14.04
CA THR A 67 2.53 12.64 -13.86
C THR A 67 2.59 13.21 -12.46
N TYR A 68 1.43 13.53 -11.85
CA TYR A 68 1.41 14.17 -10.54
C TYR A 68 2.02 13.29 -9.44
N ALA A 69 1.96 11.96 -9.60
CA ALA A 69 2.52 11.00 -8.66
C ALA A 69 4.03 11.21 -8.44
N PHE A 70 4.72 11.78 -9.42
CA PHE A 70 6.16 12.02 -9.40
C PHE A 70 6.54 13.48 -9.14
N VAL A 71 5.57 14.34 -8.83
CA VAL A 71 5.82 15.76 -8.57
C VAL A 71 5.69 16.06 -7.09
N ALA A 72 6.77 16.55 -6.50
CA ALA A 72 6.79 17.23 -5.21
C ALA A 72 7.04 18.73 -5.42
N THR A 73 6.37 19.57 -4.63
CA THR A 73 6.40 21.02 -4.78
C THR A 73 7.53 21.68 -4.00
N ASP A 74 7.98 21.06 -2.91
CA ASP A 74 8.95 21.60 -1.99
C ASP A 74 10.32 20.90 -2.11
N PRO A 75 11.44 21.63 -2.09
CA PRO A 75 12.78 21.04 -2.26
C PRO A 75 13.12 19.95 -1.24
N LEU A 76 12.71 20.14 0.02
CA LEU A 76 12.93 19.14 1.07
C LEU A 76 12.12 17.87 0.80
N GLY A 77 10.86 17.99 0.39
CA GLY A 77 10.01 16.87 -0.02
C GLY A 77 10.56 16.09 -1.21
N ILE A 78 11.27 16.74 -2.13
CA ILE A 78 11.96 16.06 -3.23
C ILE A 78 13.11 15.20 -2.70
N VAL A 79 13.98 15.78 -1.87
CA VAL A 79 15.15 15.09 -1.31
C VAL A 79 14.73 13.96 -0.38
N PHE A 80 13.92 14.27 0.64
CA PHE A 80 13.42 13.26 1.58
C PHE A 80 12.51 12.25 0.90
N GLY A 81 11.68 12.68 -0.05
CA GLY A 81 10.84 11.77 -0.82
C GLY A 81 11.66 10.78 -1.64
N GLY A 82 12.72 11.25 -2.31
CA GLY A 82 13.65 10.38 -3.02
C GLY A 82 14.35 9.38 -2.11
N ILE A 83 14.86 9.84 -0.96
CA ILE A 83 15.53 8.97 0.05
C ILE A 83 14.55 7.94 0.62
N ILE A 84 13.31 8.34 0.91
CA ILE A 84 12.25 7.44 1.39
C ILE A 84 11.94 6.39 0.32
N ILE A 85 11.70 6.80 -0.92
CA ILE A 85 11.39 5.86 -2.01
C ILE A 85 12.54 4.90 -2.23
N TRP A 86 13.78 5.38 -2.23
CA TRP A 86 14.94 4.54 -2.46
C TRP A 86 15.18 3.56 -1.30
N SER A 87 15.23 4.04 -0.05
CA SER A 87 15.52 3.18 1.10
C SER A 87 14.34 2.26 1.48
N ILE A 88 13.16 2.85 1.72
CA ILE A 88 11.96 2.13 2.13
C ILE A 88 11.42 1.31 0.96
N GLY A 89 11.35 1.91 -0.23
CA GLY A 89 10.93 1.18 -1.42
C GLY A 89 11.88 0.05 -1.75
N GLY A 90 13.19 0.21 -1.53
CA GLY A 90 14.17 -0.86 -1.70
C GLY A 90 13.92 -2.08 -0.82
N PHE A 91 13.61 -1.85 0.46
CA PHE A 91 13.21 -2.92 1.38
C PHE A 91 11.88 -3.57 0.96
N LEU A 92 10.90 -2.77 0.56
CA LEU A 92 9.61 -3.29 0.08
C LEU A 92 9.78 -4.08 -1.22
N GLU A 93 10.69 -3.67 -2.10
CA GLU A 93 11.04 -4.38 -3.33
C GLU A 93 11.67 -5.74 -3.04
N SER A 94 12.59 -5.83 -2.08
CA SER A 94 13.19 -7.12 -1.71
C SER A 94 12.17 -8.08 -1.08
N THR A 95 11.16 -7.54 -0.38
CA THR A 95 10.11 -8.34 0.29
C THR A 95 8.97 -8.74 -0.66
N TRP A 96 8.55 -7.85 -1.55
CA TRP A 96 7.36 -8.05 -2.40
C TRP A 96 7.68 -8.31 -3.88
N GLY A 97 8.85 -7.93 -4.34
CA GLY A 97 9.23 -7.85 -5.75
C GLY A 97 8.88 -6.51 -6.40
N SER A 98 9.62 -6.17 -7.46
CA SER A 98 9.54 -4.90 -8.20
C SER A 98 8.12 -4.57 -8.71
N ARG A 99 7.42 -5.55 -9.29
CA ARG A 99 6.06 -5.36 -9.82
C ARG A 99 5.07 -4.97 -8.73
N ARG A 100 5.14 -5.60 -7.56
CA ARG A 100 4.25 -5.28 -6.43
C ARG A 100 4.60 -3.95 -5.79
N LEU A 101 5.90 -3.59 -5.72
CA LEU A 101 6.31 -2.25 -5.31
C LEU A 101 5.68 -1.21 -6.23
N LEU A 102 5.83 -1.33 -7.55
CA LEU A 102 5.29 -0.39 -8.53
C LEU A 102 3.77 -0.24 -8.39
N MET A 103 3.04 -1.35 -8.28
CA MET A 103 1.59 -1.32 -8.08
C MET A 103 1.21 -0.66 -6.74
N ALA A 104 1.97 -0.90 -5.68
CA ALA A 104 1.71 -0.29 -4.38
C ALA A 104 2.03 1.21 -4.39
N SER A 105 3.17 1.64 -4.94
CA SER A 105 3.60 3.04 -4.91
C SER A 105 2.85 3.89 -5.93
N VAL A 106 3.03 3.58 -7.22
CA VAL A 106 2.45 4.35 -8.32
C VAL A 106 0.98 4.01 -8.46
N GLY A 107 0.61 2.73 -8.42
CA GLY A 107 -0.78 2.31 -8.62
C GLY A 107 -1.74 2.88 -7.57
N ILE A 108 -1.38 2.86 -6.28
CA ILE A 108 -2.23 3.44 -5.22
C ILE A 108 -2.27 4.96 -5.33
N THR A 109 -1.13 5.61 -5.59
CA THR A 109 -1.10 7.07 -5.77
C THR A 109 -2.00 7.48 -6.94
N VAL A 110 -1.80 6.90 -8.12
CA VAL A 110 -2.62 7.16 -9.31
C VAL A 110 -4.10 6.91 -9.02
N LEU A 111 -4.45 5.79 -8.37
CA LEU A 111 -5.82 5.47 -8.00
C LEU A 111 -6.43 6.49 -7.04
N ALA A 112 -5.66 6.97 -6.06
CA ALA A 112 -6.12 8.02 -5.16
C ALA A 112 -6.39 9.34 -5.90
N GLY A 113 -5.54 9.69 -6.87
CA GLY A 113 -5.75 10.80 -7.79
C GLY A 113 -7.04 10.64 -8.60
N PHE A 114 -7.26 9.47 -9.20
CA PHE A 114 -8.49 9.17 -9.94
C PHE A 114 -9.75 9.28 -9.07
N ILE A 115 -9.73 8.73 -7.85
CA ILE A 115 -10.86 8.86 -6.92
C ILE A 115 -11.10 10.33 -6.57
N THR A 116 -10.03 11.13 -6.41
CA THR A 116 -10.15 12.57 -6.15
C THR A 116 -10.80 13.30 -7.33
N VAL A 117 -10.47 12.92 -8.58
CA VAL A 117 -11.13 13.44 -9.78
C VAL A 117 -12.61 13.07 -9.79
N LEU A 118 -12.96 11.81 -9.49
CA LEU A 118 -14.35 11.36 -9.42
C LEU A 118 -15.14 12.11 -8.34
N LEU A 119 -14.53 12.36 -7.17
CA LEU A 119 -15.16 13.15 -6.10
C LEU A 119 -15.38 14.61 -6.50
N SER A 120 -14.55 15.16 -7.40
CA SER A 120 -14.69 16.53 -7.90
C SER A 120 -15.97 16.75 -8.72
N LEU A 121 -16.60 15.67 -9.22
CA LEU A 121 -17.89 15.73 -9.91
C LEU A 121 -19.05 16.01 -8.96
N VAL A 122 -18.89 15.71 -7.67
CA VAL A 122 -19.97 15.79 -6.67
C VAL A 122 -19.72 16.93 -5.69
N ILE A 123 -18.46 17.22 -5.40
CA ILE A 123 -18.05 18.18 -4.35
C ILE A 123 -16.95 19.09 -4.93
N PRO A 124 -16.94 20.40 -4.64
CA PRO A 124 -15.84 21.26 -5.04
C PRO A 124 -14.53 20.79 -4.40
N MET A 125 -13.57 20.39 -5.24
CA MET A 125 -12.22 19.98 -4.86
C MET A 125 -11.21 21.12 -5.08
N ALA A 126 -10.02 20.98 -4.50
CA ALA A 126 -8.93 21.93 -4.76
C ALA A 126 -8.49 21.86 -6.23
N SER A 127 -7.90 22.94 -6.72
CA SER A 127 -7.54 23.09 -8.14
C SER A 127 -6.28 22.33 -8.54
N LEU A 128 -5.32 22.17 -7.62
CA LEU A 128 -4.01 21.59 -7.93
C LEU A 128 -3.56 20.64 -6.82
N TYR A 129 -3.09 19.46 -7.22
CA TYR A 129 -2.52 18.47 -6.32
C TYR A 129 -1.16 17.98 -6.81
N ALA A 130 -0.24 17.83 -5.86
CA ALA A 130 1.08 17.21 -6.03
C ALA A 130 1.07 15.84 -5.35
N GLY A 131 1.51 14.80 -6.08
CA GLY A 131 1.39 13.40 -5.67
C GLY A 131 2.66 12.82 -5.07
N GLY A 132 3.78 13.54 -5.09
CA GLY A 132 5.05 13.08 -4.53
C GLY A 132 4.93 12.73 -3.04
N THR A 133 4.25 13.57 -2.26
CA THR A 133 3.97 13.30 -0.83
C THR A 133 3.00 12.14 -0.64
N VAL A 134 2.04 11.96 -1.56
CA VAL A 134 1.09 10.85 -1.53
C VAL A 134 1.83 9.52 -1.70
N MET A 135 2.74 9.44 -2.67
CA MET A 135 3.52 8.23 -2.93
C MET A 135 4.47 7.89 -1.78
N THR A 136 5.11 8.89 -1.17
CA THR A 136 6.01 8.67 -0.03
C THR A 136 5.24 8.24 1.21
N THR A 137 4.08 8.85 1.49
CA THR A 137 3.19 8.42 2.58
C THR A 137 2.71 6.97 2.39
N VAL A 138 2.36 6.59 1.15
CA VAL A 138 2.00 5.20 0.83
C VAL A 138 3.14 4.24 1.14
N LEU A 139 4.36 4.52 0.66
CA LEU A 139 5.52 3.66 0.93
C LEU A 139 5.88 3.58 2.41
N TRP A 140 5.81 4.71 3.12
CA TRP A 140 6.07 4.80 4.55
C TRP A 140 5.10 3.91 5.33
N VAL A 141 3.79 4.12 5.14
CA VAL A 141 2.75 3.37 5.86
C VAL A 141 2.80 1.90 5.47
N ALA A 142 3.03 1.58 4.19
CA ALA A 142 3.19 0.21 3.74
C ALA A 142 4.33 -0.50 4.47
N TYR A 143 5.49 0.13 4.59
CA TYR A 143 6.64 -0.42 5.29
C TYR A 143 6.36 -0.69 6.76
N GLY A 144 5.79 0.28 7.47
CA GLY A 144 5.44 0.08 8.88
C GLY A 144 4.43 -1.06 9.09
N LEU A 145 3.43 -1.17 8.22
CA LEU A 145 2.44 -2.26 8.26
C LEU A 145 3.04 -3.63 7.92
N VAL A 146 4.00 -3.70 6.98
CA VAL A 146 4.68 -4.95 6.61
C VAL A 146 5.49 -5.52 7.76
N ILE A 147 6.19 -4.67 8.49
CA ILE A 147 7.00 -5.11 9.63
C ILE A 147 6.12 -5.39 10.84
N GLY A 148 5.02 -4.64 10.99
CA GLY A 148 4.01 -4.89 12.00
C GLY A 148 4.57 -4.75 13.42
N ARG A 149 4.64 -5.86 14.16
CA ARG A 149 5.21 -5.90 15.53
C ARG A 149 6.73 -6.10 15.56
N GLY A 150 7.38 -6.29 14.40
CA GLY A 150 8.83 -6.37 14.33
C GLY A 150 9.48 -5.04 14.69
N GLN A 151 10.70 -5.10 15.22
CA GLN A 151 11.54 -3.91 15.40
C GLN A 151 12.23 -3.57 14.08
N THR A 152 12.19 -2.29 13.75
CA THR A 152 13.01 -1.69 12.69
C THR A 152 13.99 -0.74 13.33
N ASN A 153 15.26 -0.83 12.94
CA ASN A 153 16.19 0.24 13.24
C ASN A 153 16.08 1.29 12.12
N PHE A 154 15.25 2.32 12.34
CA PHE A 154 15.15 3.43 11.41
C PHE A 154 16.13 4.51 11.85
N TRP A 155 17.25 4.65 11.13
CA TRP A 155 18.23 5.72 11.36
C TRP A 155 18.79 5.76 12.79
N GLY A 156 19.03 4.60 13.41
CA GLY A 156 19.58 4.48 14.76
C GLY A 156 18.53 4.41 15.87
N ILE A 157 17.25 4.59 15.54
CA ILE A 157 16.16 4.52 16.52
C ILE A 157 15.39 3.19 16.35
N PRO A 158 15.41 2.30 17.36
CA PRO A 158 14.61 1.08 17.34
C PRO A 158 13.13 1.43 17.59
N LEU A 159 12.30 1.27 16.58
CA LEU A 159 10.85 1.48 16.63
C LEU A 159 10.13 0.26 16.06
N THR A 160 8.96 -0.07 16.60
CA THR A 160 8.12 -1.11 15.99
C THR A 160 7.49 -0.59 14.70
N GLY A 161 7.33 -1.45 13.69
CA GLY A 161 6.71 -1.08 12.42
C GLY A 161 5.32 -0.44 12.55
N ASN A 162 4.47 -0.93 13.46
CA ASN A 162 3.15 -0.38 13.70
C ASN A 162 3.19 1.08 14.18
N TRP A 163 4.08 1.39 15.12
CA TRP A 163 4.29 2.77 15.57
C TRP A 163 4.83 3.63 14.43
N PHE A 164 5.73 3.09 13.60
CA PHE A 164 6.26 3.81 12.44
C PHE A 164 5.17 4.15 11.41
N ALA A 165 4.25 3.21 11.13
CA ALA A 165 3.07 3.47 10.30
C ALA A 165 2.11 4.47 10.95
N ALA A 166 1.90 4.36 12.27
CA ALA A 166 1.04 5.28 13.02
C ALA A 166 1.59 6.71 13.01
N ILE A 167 2.91 6.89 13.08
CA ILE A 167 3.56 8.20 12.95
C ILE A 167 3.33 8.78 11.55
N GLY A 168 3.50 7.98 10.49
CA GLY A 168 3.25 8.42 9.12
C GLY A 168 1.79 8.84 8.90
N ALA A 169 0.83 8.02 9.33
CA ALA A 169 -0.59 8.37 9.28
C ALA A 169 -0.93 9.58 10.17
N GLY A 170 -0.32 9.65 11.36
CA GLY A 170 -0.46 10.76 12.30
C GLY A 170 0.03 12.09 11.72
N PHE A 171 1.09 12.07 10.92
CA PHE A 171 1.58 13.26 10.21
C PHE A 171 0.55 13.77 9.20
N THR A 172 -0.05 12.88 8.41
CA THR A 172 -1.14 13.26 7.49
C THR A 172 -2.36 13.78 8.25
N LEU A 173 -2.71 13.19 9.41
CA LEU A 173 -3.79 13.69 10.27
C LEU A 173 -3.48 15.07 10.85
N LEU A 174 -2.24 15.32 11.27
CA LEU A 174 -1.82 16.63 11.75
C LEU A 174 -1.92 17.67 10.62
N ARG A 175 -1.49 17.32 9.41
CA ARG A 175 -1.66 18.18 8.22
C ARG A 175 -3.13 18.42 7.91
N LEU A 176 -4.00 17.44 8.13
CA LEU A 176 -5.45 17.62 7.99
C LEU A 176 -6.01 18.65 8.97
N LEU A 177 -5.51 18.67 10.21
CA LEU A 177 -5.94 19.63 11.23
C LEU A 177 -5.43 21.05 10.98
N THR A 178 -4.28 21.20 10.32
CA THR A 178 -3.70 22.52 9.99
C THR A 178 -4.07 23.03 8.60
N ALA A 179 -4.61 22.16 7.74
CA ALA A 179 -5.05 22.54 6.41
C ALA A 179 -6.32 23.41 6.46
N PRO A 180 -6.48 24.37 5.53
CA PRO A 180 -7.68 25.20 5.45
C PRO A 180 -8.94 24.39 5.14
N ALA A 181 -8.78 23.25 4.46
CA ALA A 181 -9.88 22.36 4.13
C ALA A 181 -9.35 20.94 3.85
N TRP A 182 -10.15 19.91 4.15
CA TRP A 182 -9.76 18.50 3.93
C TRP A 182 -9.59 18.17 2.45
N GLN A 183 -10.29 18.89 1.56
CA GLN A 183 -10.25 18.70 0.12
C GLN A 183 -8.84 18.89 -0.44
N VAL A 184 -7.99 19.71 0.20
CA VAL A 184 -6.60 19.93 -0.21
C VAL A 184 -5.75 18.67 -0.03
N LEU A 185 -6.11 17.81 0.92
CA LEU A 185 -5.40 16.58 1.24
C LEU A 185 -6.15 15.31 0.81
N ALA A 186 -7.21 15.46 0.00
CA ALA A 186 -8.04 14.34 -0.42
C ALA A 186 -7.26 13.15 -1.01
N PRO A 187 -6.31 13.34 -1.95
CA PRO A 187 -5.53 12.21 -2.49
C PRO A 187 -4.71 11.49 -1.41
N GLU A 188 -4.20 12.21 -0.41
CA GLU A 188 -3.39 11.64 0.66
C GLU A 188 -4.25 10.86 1.67
N LEU A 189 -5.43 11.37 2.01
CA LEU A 189 -6.38 10.65 2.87
C LEU A 189 -6.90 9.38 2.21
N ILE A 190 -7.21 9.46 0.90
CA ILE A 190 -7.66 8.30 0.12
C ILE A 190 -6.53 7.26 0.05
N SER A 191 -5.29 7.70 -0.19
CA SER A 191 -4.16 6.77 -0.30
C SER A 191 -3.87 6.03 1.00
N LEU A 192 -4.07 6.67 2.17
CA LEU A 192 -3.97 6.00 3.49
C LEU A 192 -4.94 4.83 3.62
N VAL A 193 -6.20 5.02 3.21
CA VAL A 193 -7.21 3.95 3.23
C VAL A 193 -6.83 2.85 2.24
N LEU A 194 -6.42 3.23 1.03
CA LEU A 194 -6.04 2.28 -0.01
C LEU A 194 -4.81 1.45 0.36
N VAL A 195 -3.75 2.07 0.90
CA VAL A 195 -2.54 1.35 1.31
C VAL A 195 -2.80 0.42 2.48
N PHE A 196 -3.61 0.86 3.44
CA PHE A 196 -4.02 0.00 4.54
C PHE A 196 -4.79 -1.22 4.03
N ALA A 197 -5.75 -1.02 3.12
CA ALA A 197 -6.50 -2.10 2.50
C ALA A 197 -5.59 -3.04 1.68
N TYR A 198 -4.66 -2.49 0.90
CA TYR A 198 -3.72 -3.23 0.06
C TYR A 198 -2.79 -4.12 0.90
N VAL A 199 -2.15 -3.57 1.93
CA VAL A 199 -1.17 -4.30 2.76
C VAL A 199 -1.82 -5.30 3.70
N ARG A 200 -2.96 -4.93 4.31
CA ARG A 200 -3.69 -5.82 5.22
C ARG A 200 -4.45 -6.94 4.50
N GLY A 201 -4.39 -6.96 3.17
CA GLY A 201 -4.82 -8.10 2.37
C GLY A 201 -6.30 -8.09 2.03
N ALA A 202 -6.89 -6.91 1.79
CA ALA A 202 -8.14 -6.77 1.04
C ALA A 202 -7.92 -7.15 -0.45
N SER A 203 -7.32 -8.32 -0.69
CA SER A 203 -7.34 -8.94 -2.00
C SER A 203 -8.77 -9.44 -2.24
N PRO A 204 -9.43 -9.05 -3.34
CA PRO A 204 -10.80 -9.46 -3.62
C PRO A 204 -10.96 -10.98 -3.57
N LYS A 205 -9.92 -11.74 -3.94
CA LYS A 205 -9.89 -13.20 -3.83
C LYS A 205 -9.93 -13.71 -2.38
N ARG A 206 -9.22 -13.10 -1.42
CA ARG A 206 -9.27 -13.55 -0.01
C ARG A 206 -10.59 -13.18 0.68
N LEU A 207 -11.15 -12.01 0.37
CA LEU A 207 -12.47 -11.62 0.88
C LEU A 207 -13.56 -12.53 0.31
N MET A 208 -13.48 -12.87 -0.98
CA MET A 208 -14.39 -13.82 -1.62
C MET A 208 -14.21 -15.24 -1.04
N LEU A 209 -12.98 -15.67 -0.76
CA LEU A 209 -12.70 -16.93 -0.08
C LEU A 209 -13.22 -16.94 1.36
N GLN A 210 -13.12 -15.85 2.12
CA GLN A 210 -13.68 -15.76 3.47
C GLN A 210 -15.21 -15.79 3.46
N LEU A 211 -15.85 -15.11 2.50
CA LEU A 211 -17.29 -15.19 2.27
C LEU A 211 -17.73 -16.60 1.86
N GLN A 212 -16.95 -17.28 1.02
CA GLN A 212 -17.19 -18.68 0.64
C GLN A 212 -17.04 -19.61 1.84
N HIS A 213 -16.01 -19.45 2.68
CA HIS A 213 -15.82 -20.24 3.90
C HIS A 213 -16.96 -20.02 4.89
N TRP A 214 -17.43 -18.78 5.05
CA TRP A 214 -18.56 -18.47 5.92
C TRP A 214 -19.87 -19.09 5.41
N ARG A 215 -20.12 -19.06 4.09
CA ARG A 215 -21.27 -19.74 3.47
C ARG A 215 -21.18 -21.26 3.61
N LEU A 216 -20.01 -21.84 3.36
CA LEU A 216 -19.76 -23.28 3.51
C LEU A 216 -19.89 -23.72 4.97
N GLN A 217 -19.39 -22.94 5.92
CA GLN A 217 -19.56 -23.24 7.35
C GLN A 217 -21.03 -23.22 7.77
N ARG A 218 -21.84 -22.28 7.25
CA ARG A 218 -23.29 -22.30 7.49
C ARG A 218 -23.95 -23.55 6.92
N GLN A 219 -23.61 -23.91 5.68
CA GLN A 219 -24.16 -25.11 5.02
C GLN A 219 -23.73 -26.42 5.71
N LEU A 220 -22.48 -26.51 6.14
CA LEU A 220 -21.96 -27.68 6.85
C LEU A 220 -22.55 -27.82 8.25
N ARG A 221 -22.80 -26.70 8.95
CA ARG A 221 -23.41 -26.69 10.29
C ARG A 221 -24.91 -27.05 10.27
N ASP A 222 -25.59 -26.77 9.16
CA ASP A 222 -26.96 -27.25 8.95
C ASP A 222 -27.01 -28.72 8.51
N ARG A 223 -26.05 -29.18 7.69
CA ARG A 223 -25.95 -30.61 7.30
C ARG A 223 -25.45 -31.52 8.43
N SER A 224 -24.58 -31.04 9.31
CA SER A 224 -24.05 -31.83 10.43
C SER A 224 -25.10 -32.15 11.49
N LYS A 225 -26.25 -31.46 11.50
CA LYS A 225 -27.39 -31.82 12.38
C LYS A 225 -28.01 -33.17 12.03
N HIS A 226 -27.82 -33.65 10.80
CA HIS A 226 -28.36 -34.93 10.33
C HIS A 226 -27.33 -36.07 10.38
N LEU A 227 -26.07 -35.77 10.74
CA LEU A 227 -25.02 -36.79 10.86
C LEU A 227 -24.98 -37.29 12.30
N ARG A 228 -25.56 -38.46 12.51
CA ARG A 228 -25.44 -39.20 13.78
C ARG A 228 -24.02 -39.77 13.86
N VAL A 229 -23.29 -39.42 14.91
CA VAL A 229 -21.96 -39.98 15.21
C VAL A 229 -22.13 -41.49 15.36
N VAL A 230 -21.42 -42.26 14.54
CA VAL A 230 -21.34 -43.72 14.69
C VAL A 230 -20.19 -43.97 15.65
N ASP A 231 -20.52 -44.38 16.87
CA ASP A 231 -19.54 -44.81 17.86
C ASP A 231 -18.76 -46.02 17.32
N ARG A 232 -17.44 -45.98 17.48
CA ARG A 232 -16.51 -47.03 17.03
C ARG A 232 -16.61 -48.34 17.84
N ASP A 233 -17.36 -48.34 18.94
CA ASP A 233 -17.47 -49.47 19.86
C ASP A 233 -18.69 -50.37 19.62
N ARG A 234 -19.29 -50.33 18.42
CA ARG A 234 -20.38 -51.26 18.09
C ARG A 234 -19.78 -52.60 17.62
N PRO A 235 -19.98 -53.72 18.34
CA PRO A 235 -19.54 -55.03 17.87
C PRO A 235 -20.25 -55.37 16.54
N PRO A 236 -19.57 -56.04 15.61
CA PRO A 236 -20.18 -56.41 14.33
C PRO A 236 -21.30 -57.42 14.59
N ASP A 237 -22.52 -57.02 14.24
CA ASP A 237 -23.72 -57.87 14.24
C ASP A 237 -23.51 -58.98 13.21
N ARG A 238 -23.21 -60.19 13.68
CA ARG A 238 -22.65 -61.29 12.88
C ARG A 238 -23.70 -62.26 12.36
N ASP A 239 -24.98 -61.94 12.49
CA ASP A 239 -26.05 -62.93 12.30
C ASP A 239 -26.96 -62.69 11.09
N GLN A 240 -26.63 -61.73 10.21
CA GLN A 240 -27.51 -61.39 9.07
C GLN A 240 -27.29 -62.22 7.80
N PHE A 241 -26.43 -63.25 7.81
CA PHE A 241 -26.12 -64.07 6.63
C PHE A 241 -26.49 -65.55 6.75
N LEU A 242 -27.33 -65.91 7.71
CA LEU A 242 -27.88 -67.27 7.81
C LEU A 242 -29.41 -67.23 7.69
N ASN A 243 -29.89 -67.26 6.45
CA ASN A 243 -31.13 -67.92 6.01
C ASN A 243 -31.17 -67.95 4.48
#